data_AF-A0A6J1RHV8-F1
#
_entry.id   AF-A0A6J1RHV8-F1
#
_cell.length_a   1.000
_cell.length_b   1.000
_cell.length_c   1.000
_cell.angle_alpha   90.00
_cell.angle_beta   90.00
_cell.angle_gamma   90.00
#
_symmetry.space_group_name_H-M   'P 1'
#
loop_
_entity.id
_entity.type
_entity.pdbx_description
1 polymer ?
#
loop_
_entity_poly.entity_id
_entity_poly.type
_entity_poly.pdbx_seq_one_letter_code
_entity_poly.pdbx_strand_id
1 'polypeptide(L)'
;KAKHIEMTLYVSCMLTQIFFYCWYGNELKIKSHQIIDNIFEMEWQTLDKNRKKSLMIVMRRTIVPIQITCAYIVPMNLNTFMGILKTSYSTYNLLQNMQV
;
A
#
# COMPACT_ATOMS: atom_id res chain seq x y z
N LYS A 1 13.08 -34.12 1.47
CA LYS A 1 11.93 -33.76 0.60
C LYS A 1 10.82 -33.05 1.38
N ALA A 2 10.22 -33.66 2.43
CA ALA A 2 9.18 -33.03 3.26
C ALA A 2 9.60 -31.66 3.85
N LYS A 3 10.79 -31.57 4.46
CA LYS A 3 11.32 -30.32 5.04
C LYS A 3 11.45 -29.15 4.06
N HIS A 4 11.77 -29.41 2.79
CA HIS A 4 11.82 -28.36 1.76
C HIS A 4 10.43 -27.89 1.36
N ILE A 5 9.46 -28.80 1.30
CA ILE A 5 8.06 -28.48 1.01
C ILE A 5 7.50 -27.60 2.12
N GLU A 6 7.76 -27.95 3.39
CA GLU A 6 7.35 -27.15 4.57
C GLU A 6 7.95 -25.74 4.54
N MET A 7 9.25 -25.60 4.28
CA MET A 7 9.91 -24.30 4.18
C MET A 7 9.33 -23.44 3.05
N THR A 8 9.11 -24.02 1.87
CA THR A 8 8.51 -23.31 0.74
C THR A 8 7.08 -22.86 1.04
N LEU A 9 6.27 -23.70 1.69
CA LEU A 9 4.91 -23.37 2.11
C LEU A 9 4.87 -22.26 3.16
N TYR A 10 5.79 -22.30 4.11
CA TYR A 10 5.90 -21.26 5.14
C TYR A 10 6.24 -19.90 4.51
N VAL A 11 7.26 -19.86 3.64
CA VAL A 11 7.67 -18.63 2.95
C VAL A 11 6.55 -18.11 2.05
N SER A 12 5.89 -18.97 1.30
CA SER A 12 4.78 -18.55 0.44
C SER A 12 3.61 -17.98 1.25
N CYS A 13 3.23 -18.62 2.35
CA CYS A 13 2.17 -18.14 3.24
C CYS A 13 2.49 -16.75 3.80
N MET A 14 3.71 -16.55 4.31
CA MET A 14 4.16 -15.26 4.83
C MET A 14 4.16 -14.17 3.76
N LEU A 15 4.66 -14.48 2.55
CA LEU A 15 4.64 -13.54 1.43
C LEU A 15 3.21 -13.17 1.01
N THR A 16 2.29 -14.12 1.00
CA THR A 16 0.87 -13.86 0.70
C THR A 16 0.23 -12.93 1.73
N GLN A 17 0.52 -13.11 3.03
CA GLN A 17 0.01 -12.21 4.07
C GLN A 17 0.49 -10.77 3.84
N ILE A 18 1.81 -10.58 3.62
CA ILE A 18 2.38 -9.25 3.36
C ILE A 18 1.80 -8.66 2.07
N PHE A 19 1.62 -9.46 1.03
CA PHE A 19 1.02 -9.04 -0.22
C PHE A 19 -0.38 -8.45 -0.01
N PHE A 20 -1.24 -9.11 0.77
CA PHE A 20 -2.58 -8.59 1.06
C PHE A 20 -2.53 -7.23 1.74
N TYR A 21 -1.68 -7.05 2.77
CA TYR A 21 -1.54 -5.75 3.44
C TYR A 21 -1.08 -4.65 2.48
N CYS A 22 -0.08 -4.93 1.64
CA CYS A 22 0.43 -3.98 0.66
C CYS A 22 -0.58 -3.67 -0.45
N TRP A 23 -1.39 -4.67 -0.85
CA TRP A 23 -2.45 -4.50 -1.83
C TRP A 23 -3.54 -3.57 -1.30
N TYR A 24 -4.09 -3.87 -0.13
CA TYR A 24 -5.14 -3.05 0.49
C TYR A 24 -4.63 -1.65 0.84
N GLY A 25 -3.39 -1.51 1.31
CA GLY A 25 -2.77 -0.21 1.56
C GLY A 25 -2.62 0.62 0.28
N ASN A 26 -2.29 -0.02 -0.84
CA ASN A 26 -2.22 0.62 -2.14
C ASN A 26 -3.61 1.03 -2.66
N GLU A 27 -4.59 0.14 -2.60
CA GLU A 27 -5.97 0.44 -3.00
C GLU A 27 -6.55 1.58 -2.17
N LEU A 28 -6.34 1.59 -0.85
CA LEU A 28 -6.76 2.68 0.02
C LEU A 28 -6.15 4.02 -0.42
N LYS A 29 -4.87 4.02 -0.78
CA LYS A 29 -4.19 5.22 -1.28
C LYS A 29 -4.82 5.73 -2.58
N ILE A 30 -5.09 4.83 -3.52
CA ILE A 30 -5.73 5.17 -4.81
C ILE A 30 -7.13 5.71 -4.56
N LYS A 31 -7.95 5.01 -3.78
CA LYS A 31 -9.32 5.44 -3.44
C LYS A 31 -9.32 6.78 -2.71
N SER A 32 -8.37 7.01 -1.80
CA SER A 32 -8.22 8.29 -1.12
C SER A 32 -7.96 9.44 -2.08
N HIS A 33 -7.18 9.22 -3.13
CA HIS A 33 -6.93 10.25 -4.16
C HIS A 33 -8.19 10.52 -4.99
N GLN A 34 -8.91 9.46 -5.38
CA GLN A 34 -10.15 9.56 -6.16
C GLN A 34 -11.26 10.36 -5.46
N ILE A 35 -11.23 10.51 -4.13
CA ILE A 35 -12.21 11.33 -3.41
C ILE A 35 -12.20 12.78 -3.92
N ILE A 36 -11.03 13.35 -4.22
CA ILE A 36 -10.95 14.72 -4.74
C ILE A 36 -11.65 14.82 -6.09
N ASP A 37 -11.34 13.90 -6.99
CA ASP A 37 -11.88 13.89 -8.35
C ASP A 37 -13.42 13.80 -8.30
N ASN A 38 -13.95 12.90 -7.47
CA ASN A 38 -15.39 12.77 -7.24
C ASN A 38 -16.03 14.05 -6.65
N ILE A 39 -15.34 14.77 -5.76
CA ILE A 39 -15.85 16.04 -5.22
C ILE A 39 -15.83 17.13 -6.30
N PHE A 40 -14.87 17.11 -7.23
CA PHE A 40 -14.85 18.08 -8.33
C PHE A 40 -15.94 17.82 -9.37
N GLU A 41 -16.28 16.55 -9.62
CA GLU A 41 -17.34 16.16 -10.55
C GLU A 41 -18.75 16.40 -10.01
N MET A 42 -18.94 16.46 -8.69
CA MET A 42 -20.25 16.76 -8.11
C MET A 42 -20.64 18.23 -8.32
N GLU A 43 -21.93 18.54 -8.32
CA GLU A 43 -22.46 19.91 -8.39
C GLU A 43 -22.22 20.71 -7.10
N TRP A 44 -20.97 20.87 -6.68
CA TRP A 44 -20.62 21.42 -5.38
C TRP A 44 -21.07 22.88 -5.20
N GLN A 45 -21.33 23.56 -6.31
CA GLN A 45 -21.82 24.94 -6.39
C GLN A 45 -23.27 25.09 -5.92
N THR A 46 -24.11 24.06 -5.99
CA THR A 46 -25.52 24.13 -5.58
C THR A 46 -25.72 23.90 -4.07
N LEU A 47 -24.67 23.49 -3.35
CA LEU A 47 -24.75 23.23 -1.91
C LEU A 47 -24.91 24.51 -1.06
N ASP A 48 -25.55 24.35 0.10
CA ASP A 48 -25.64 25.36 1.15
C ASP A 48 -24.26 25.82 1.63
N LYS A 49 -24.19 27.06 2.13
CA LYS A 49 -22.97 27.68 2.64
C LYS A 49 -22.29 26.85 3.74
N ASN A 50 -23.07 26.22 4.62
CA ASN A 50 -22.56 25.35 5.68
C ASN A 50 -21.93 24.08 5.11
N ARG A 51 -22.58 23.45 4.13
CA ARG A 51 -22.07 22.22 3.49
C ARG A 51 -20.84 22.50 2.62
N LYS A 52 -20.81 23.64 1.92
CA LYS A 52 -19.63 24.09 1.17
C LYS A 52 -18.41 24.28 2.07
N LYS A 53 -18.57 24.88 3.25
CA LYS A 53 -17.48 24.99 4.23
C LYS A 53 -16.94 23.63 4.65
N SER A 54 -17.82 22.69 4.99
CA SER A 54 -17.41 21.32 5.35
C SER A 54 -16.70 20.61 4.20
N LEU A 55 -17.21 20.74 2.98
CA LEU A 55 -16.62 20.15 1.78
C LEU A 55 -15.22 20.70 1.51
N MET A 56 -15.01 21.99 1.72
CA MET A 56 -13.71 22.64 1.56
C MET A 56 -12.65 22.10 2.55
N ILE A 57 -13.07 21.78 3.78
CA ILE A 57 -12.21 21.13 4.78
C ILE A 57 -11.85 19.70 4.32
N VAL A 58 -12.84 18.95 3.82
CA VAL A 58 -12.62 17.59 3.29
C VAL A 58 -11.65 17.64 2.11
N MET A 59 -11.89 18.50 1.11
CA MET A 59 -11.01 18.71 -0.03
C MET A 59 -9.58 19.05 0.41
N ARG A 60 -9.42 19.94 1.40
CA ARG A 60 -8.08 20.31 1.91
C ARG A 60 -7.36 19.11 2.53
N ARG A 61 -8.07 18.22 3.22
CA ARG A 61 -7.50 17.04 3.88
C ARG A 61 -7.18 15.93 2.88
N THR A 62 -8.02 15.72 1.88
CA THR A 62 -7.84 14.66 0.87
C THR A 62 -6.70 14.94 -0.11
N ILE A 63 -6.17 16.17 -0.16
CA ILE A 63 -4.96 16.51 -0.96
C ILE A 63 -3.77 15.65 -0.50
N VAL A 64 -3.72 15.30 0.78
CA VAL A 64 -2.75 14.35 1.30
C VAL A 64 -3.41 12.97 1.30
N PRO A 65 -3.03 12.05 0.41
CA PRO A 65 -3.67 10.74 0.33
C PRO A 65 -3.40 9.95 1.61
N ILE A 66 -4.40 9.21 2.07
CA ILE A 66 -4.27 8.32 3.22
C ILE A 66 -3.29 7.22 2.84
N GLN A 67 -2.15 7.18 3.54
CA GLN A 67 -1.11 6.19 3.34
C GLN A 67 -0.87 5.42 4.63
N ILE A 68 -1.10 4.12 4.60
CA ILE A 68 -0.78 3.23 5.72
C ILE A 68 0.74 3.08 5.76
N THR A 69 1.33 3.31 6.93
CA THR A 69 2.76 3.10 7.18
C THR A 69 2.94 2.08 8.28
N CYS A 70 3.97 1.25 8.15
CA CYS A 70 4.44 0.35 9.19
C CYS A 70 5.70 0.94 9.84
N ALA A 71 5.78 0.81 11.16
CA ALA A 71 6.84 1.40 11.97
C ALA A 71 7.09 2.90 11.65
N TYR A 72 6.04 3.62 11.23
CA TYR A 72 6.08 5.03 10.80
C TYR A 72 7.01 5.39 9.61
N ILE A 73 7.75 4.42 9.07
CA ILE A 73 8.81 4.67 8.08
C ILE A 73 8.47 4.00 6.75
N VAL A 74 7.88 2.80 6.79
CA VAL A 74 7.72 1.97 5.59
C VAL A 74 6.28 2.05 5.09
N PRO A 75 6.01 2.61 3.91
CA PRO A 75 4.67 2.66 3.37
C PRO A 75 4.20 1.28 2.92
N MET A 76 3.00 0.88 3.34
CA MET A 76 2.38 -0.38 2.93
C MET A 76 1.76 -0.24 1.55
N ASN A 77 2.58 -0.46 0.52
CA ASN A 77 2.18 -0.40 -0.88
C ASN A 77 2.92 -1.47 -1.71
N LEU A 78 2.50 -1.64 -2.96
CA LEU A 78 3.07 -2.64 -3.87
C LEU A 78 4.56 -2.42 -4.17
N ASN A 79 5.03 -1.17 -4.17
CA ASN A 79 6.45 -0.87 -4.37
C ASN A 79 7.32 -1.40 -3.23
N THR A 80 6.85 -1.26 -1.99
CA THR A 80 7.52 -1.82 -0.81
C THR A 80 7.55 -3.34 -0.88
N PHE A 81 6.44 -3.99 -1.25
CA PHE A 81 6.40 -5.45 -1.42
C PHE A 81 7.41 -5.92 -2.47
N MET A 82 7.47 -5.25 -3.63
CA MET A 82 8.46 -5.50 -4.67
C MET A 82 9.90 -5.32 -4.15
N GLY A 83 10.13 -4.30 -3.32
CA GLY A 83 11.41 -4.07 -2.63
C GLY A 83 11.81 -5.26 -1.75
N ILE A 84 10.88 -5.75 -0.92
CA ILE A 84 11.11 -6.92 -0.04
C ILE A 84 11.49 -8.15 -0.88
N LEU A 85 10.78 -8.42 -1.98
CA LEU A 85 11.08 -9.54 -2.88
C LEU A 85 12.47 -9.41 -3.52
N LYS A 86 12.81 -8.22 -4.03
CA LYS A 86 14.12 -7.95 -4.63
C LYS A 86 15.26 -8.12 -3.63
N THR A 87 15.13 -7.57 -2.43
CA THR A 87 16.14 -7.72 -1.37
C THR A 87 16.29 -9.18 -0.93
N SER A 88 15.17 -9.90 -0.79
CA SER A 88 15.20 -11.33 -0.45
C SER A 88 15.90 -12.17 -1.52
N TYR A 89 15.61 -11.93 -2.80
CA TYR A 89 16.27 -12.64 -3.90
C TYR A 89 17.75 -12.25 -4.05
N SER A 90 18.07 -10.97 -3.88
CA SER A 90 19.45 -10.47 -3.92
C SER A 90 20.29 -11.08 -2.80
N THR A 91 19.78 -11.12 -1.58
CA THR A 91 20.47 -11.76 -0.44
C THR A 91 20.63 -13.27 -0.65
N TYR A 92 19.62 -13.95 -1.20
CA TYR A 92 19.73 -15.36 -1.58
C TYR A 92 20.86 -15.59 -2.60
N ASN A 93 20.90 -14.81 -3.68
CA ASN A 93 21.95 -14.92 -4.69
C ASN A 93 23.35 -14.63 -4.13
N LEU A 94 23.49 -13.64 -3.24
CA LEU A 94 24.76 -13.35 -2.58
C LEU A 94 25.23 -14.53 -1.73
N LEU A 95 24.35 -15.12 -0.93
CA LEU A 95 24.67 -16.29 -0.11
C LEU A 95 25.05 -17.49 -0.98
N GLN A 96 24.32 -17.75 -2.06
CA GLN A 96 24.62 -18.83 -3.00
C GLN A 96 26.00 -18.65 -3.63
N ASN A 97 26.38 -17.43 -3.99
CA ASN A 97 27.69 -17.14 -4.59
C ASN A 97 28.85 -17.20 -3.59
N MET A 98 28.62 -16.96 -2.29
CA MET A 98 29.65 -17.09 -1.24
C MET A 98 29.83 -18.54 -0.74
N GLN A 99 28.85 -19.41 -0.99
CA GLN A 99 28.90 -20.84 -0.66
C GLN A 99 29.49 -21.71 -1.79
N VAL A 100 29.91 -21.08 -2.90
CA VAL A 100 30.73 -21.65 -3.98
C VAL A 100 32.16 -21.18 -3.79
#